data_AF-A0AAV4DVI5-F1
#
_entry.id   AF-A0AAV4DVI5-F1
#
_cell.length_a   1.000
_cell.length_b   1.000
_cell.length_c   1.000
_cell.angle_alpha   90.00
_cell.angle_beta   90.00
_cell.angle_gamma   90.00
#
_symmetry.space_group_name_H-M   'P 1'
#
loop_
_entity.id
_entity.type
_entity.pdbx_description
1 polymer ?
#
loop_
_entity_poly.entity_id
_entity_poly.type
_entity_poly.pdbx_seq_one_letter_code
_entity_poly.pdbx_strand_id
1 'polypeptide(L)'
;MLIPKLLWPLLVYDICSSTVEAIEAKINKYTRKWLEVPPGLSDVAMYCRKAKLKLPMKSILEEYKCGKARLPTMLEESDDPVVKTVQPSLKKLEESGRSQKP
;
A
#
# COMPACT_ATOMS: atom_id res chain seq x y z
N MET A 1 12.21 -6.73 8.48
CA MET A 1 12.22 -6.79 7.01
C MET A 1 11.20 -7.82 6.49
N LEU A 2 9.90 -7.56 6.66
CA LEU A 2 8.85 -8.50 6.23
C LEU A 2 8.03 -7.98 5.04
N ILE A 3 7.89 -6.65 4.97
CA ILE A 3 7.04 -5.95 3.99
C ILE A 3 7.42 -6.24 2.53
N PRO A 4 8.70 -6.26 2.11
CA PRO A 4 9.04 -6.55 0.70
C PRO A 4 8.57 -7.93 0.23
N LYS A 5 8.58 -8.92 1.12
CA LYS A 5 8.14 -10.30 0.80
C LYS A 5 6.62 -10.39 0.69
N LEU A 6 5.89 -9.58 1.45
CA LEU A 6 4.42 -9.49 1.38
C LEU A 6 3.95 -8.62 0.21
N LEU A 7 4.75 -7.65 -0.22
CA LEU A 7 4.35 -6.71 -1.26
C LEU A 7 4.17 -7.39 -2.62
N TRP A 8 5.03 -8.33 -2.98
CA TRP A 8 4.96 -9.03 -4.26
C TRP A 8 3.63 -9.79 -4.49
N PRO A 9 3.16 -10.65 -3.57
CA PRO A 9 1.85 -11.29 -3.76
C PRO A 9 0.70 -10.28 -3.77
N LEU A 10 0.77 -9.20 -2.97
CA LEU A 10 -0.24 -8.14 -3.03
C LEU A 10 -0.26 -7.42 -4.39
N LEU A 11 0.90 -7.31 -5.05
CA LEU A 11 1.03 -6.66 -6.34
C LEU A 11 0.51 -7.53 -7.47
N VAL A 12 0.83 -8.83 -7.44
CA VAL A 12 0.46 -9.83 -8.45
C VAL A 12 -1.04 -10.10 -8.45
N TYR A 13 -1.68 -10.18 -7.28
CA TYR A 13 -3.11 -10.41 -7.19
C TYR A 13 -3.92 -9.10 -7.26
N ASP A 14 -5.13 -9.17 -7.83
CA ASP A 14 -6.09 -8.07 -7.78
C ASP A 14 -6.86 -8.13 -6.45
N ILE A 15 -6.35 -7.42 -5.44
CA ILE A 15 -6.91 -7.38 -4.10
C ILE A 15 -7.54 -6.00 -3.88
N CYS A 16 -8.77 -5.97 -3.35
CA CYS A 16 -9.40 -4.70 -2.99
C CYS A 16 -8.60 -3.96 -1.90
N SER A 17 -8.51 -2.63 -2.00
CA SER A 17 -7.81 -1.80 -1.02
C SER A 17 -8.38 -1.95 0.40
N SER A 18 -9.69 -2.17 0.53
CA SER A 18 -10.37 -2.41 1.80
C SER A 18 -9.85 -3.65 2.54
N THR A 19 -9.48 -4.71 1.81
CA THR A 19 -8.89 -5.91 2.40
C THR A 19 -7.52 -5.60 2.99
N VAL A 20 -6.71 -4.81 2.29
CA VAL A 20 -5.39 -4.37 2.75
C VAL A 20 -5.52 -3.49 3.99
N GLU A 21 -6.50 -2.58 4.00
CA GLU A 21 -6.83 -1.74 5.18
C GLU A 21 -7.22 -2.59 6.39
N ALA A 22 -8.02 -3.64 6.22
CA ALA A 22 -8.40 -4.54 7.30
C ALA A 22 -7.20 -5.33 7.87
N ILE A 23 -6.28 -5.77 7.01
CA ILE A 23 -5.04 -6.44 7.41
C ILE A 23 -4.19 -5.49 8.26
N GLU A 24 -4.03 -4.25 7.80
CA GLU A 24 -3.26 -3.23 8.52
C GLU A 24 -3.88 -2.87 9.87
N ALA A 25 -5.20 -2.68 9.92
CA ALA A 25 -5.93 -2.42 11.16
C ALA A 25 -5.72 -3.54 12.19
N LYS A 26 -5.70 -4.80 11.75
CA LYS A 26 -5.44 -5.96 12.61
C LYS A 26 -4.01 -5.93 13.15
N ILE A 27 -3.02 -5.65 12.31
CA ILE A 27 -1.62 -5.52 12.71
C ILE A 27 -1.45 -4.37 13.71
N ASN A 28 -2.07 -3.22 13.45
CA ASN A 28 -2.04 -2.08 14.36
C ASN A 28 -2.65 -2.40 15.71
N LYS A 29 -3.78 -3.10 15.75
CA LYS A 29 -4.41 -3.53 17.01
C LYS A 29 -3.47 -4.39 17.85
N TYR A 30 -2.82 -5.40 17.25
CA TYR A 30 -1.88 -6.26 17.98
C TYR A 30 -0.61 -5.51 18.37
N THR A 31 -0.08 -4.66 17.49
CA THR A 31 1.15 -3.93 17.77
C THR A 31 0.94 -2.88 18.86
N ARG A 32 -0.19 -2.18 18.85
CA ARG A 32 -0.57 -1.22 19.91
C ARG A 32 -0.73 -1.91 21.25
N LYS A 33 -1.35 -3.10 21.27
CA LYS A 33 -1.44 -3.93 22.49
C LYS A 33 -0.07 -4.39 22.97
N TRP A 34 0.84 -4.72 22.06
CA TRP A 34 2.18 -5.21 22.39
C TRP A 34 3.11 -4.09 22.89
N LEU A 35 2.99 -2.88 22.33
CA LEU A 35 3.77 -1.70 22.71
C LEU A 35 3.11 -0.88 23.84
N GLU A 36 1.96 -1.33 24.35
CA GLU A 36 1.15 -0.62 25.37
C GLU A 36 0.88 0.85 25.00
N VAL A 37 0.65 1.09 23.71
CA VAL A 37 0.46 2.43 23.16
C VAL A 37 -0.92 2.97 23.57
N PRO A 38 -1.02 4.24 24.00
CA PRO A 38 -2.31 4.83 24.36
C PRO A 38 -3.27 4.87 23.16
N PRO A 39 -4.59 4.70 23.40
CA PRO A 39 -5.60 4.65 22.35
C PRO A 39 -5.71 5.97 21.54
N GLY A 40 -5.21 7.08 22.09
CA GLY A 40 -5.18 8.39 21.41
C GLY A 40 -4.05 8.57 20.40
N LEU A 41 -3.09 7.65 20.30
CA LEU A 41 -2.05 7.74 19.27
C LEU A 41 -2.66 7.42 17.89
N SER A 42 -2.49 8.29 16.91
CA SER A 42 -2.96 8.02 15.54
C SER A 42 -2.11 6.96 14.83
N ASP A 43 -2.72 6.20 13.91
CA ASP A 43 -2.00 5.21 13.09
C ASP A 43 -0.89 5.88 12.26
N VAL A 44 -1.14 7.10 11.78
CA VAL A 44 -0.16 7.92 11.04
C VAL A 44 1.07 8.21 11.90
N ALA A 45 0.90 8.52 13.18
CA ALA A 45 2.03 8.77 14.07
C ALA A 45 2.88 7.51 14.31
N MET A 46 2.30 6.32 14.18
CA MET A 46 2.99 5.04 14.34
C MET A 46 3.92 4.71 13.16
N TYR A 47 3.58 5.16 11.94
CA TYR A 47 4.39 4.95 10.73
C TYR A 47 5.27 6.16 10.36
N CYS A 48 5.07 7.29 11.03
CA CYS A 48 5.77 8.52 10.71
C CYS A 48 7.27 8.42 11.01
N ARG A 49 8.10 8.61 9.98
CA ARG A 49 9.57 8.67 10.13
C ARG A 49 10.09 9.99 10.70
N LYS A 50 9.26 11.03 10.68
CA LYS A 50 9.59 12.39 11.15
C LYS A 50 9.13 12.65 12.59
N ALA A 51 8.34 11.75 13.18
CA ALA A 51 7.93 11.87 14.58
C ALA A 51 9.13 11.66 15.52
N LYS A 52 8.99 12.14 16.77
CA LYS A 52 9.97 11.88 17.84
C LYS A 52 10.11 10.38 18.10
N LEU A 53 9.00 9.65 18.04
CA LEU A 53 8.97 8.20 18.10
C LEU A 53 9.12 7.63 16.68
N LYS A 54 10.30 7.11 16.36
CA LYS A 54 10.58 6.48 15.06
C LYS A 54 10.52 4.97 15.21
N LEU A 55 9.38 4.37 14.86
CA LEU A 55 9.26 2.92 14.82
C LEU A 55 9.79 2.39 13.48
N PRO A 56 10.46 1.22 13.46
CA PRO A 56 10.91 0.56 12.22
C PRO A 56 9.74 -0.13 11.51
N MET A 57 8.58 0.54 11.45
CA MET A 57 7.36 0.06 10.83
C MET A 57 7.04 0.92 9.61
N LYS A 58 6.43 0.30 8.59
CA LYS A 58 5.87 1.01 7.45
C LYS A 58 4.42 0.58 7.30
N SER A 59 3.58 1.48 6.81
CA SER A 59 2.20 1.16 6.48
C SER A 59 2.18 0.21 5.29
N ILE A 60 1.37 -0.85 5.40
CA ILE A 60 1.21 -1.84 4.32
C ILE A 60 0.37 -1.21 3.20
N LEU A 61 -0.64 -0.44 3.56
CA LEU A 61 -1.51 0.28 2.64
C LEU A 61 -0.75 1.32 1.82
N GLU A 62 0.15 2.09 2.46
CA GLU A 62 0.99 3.04 1.73
C GLU A 62 1.89 2.32 0.71
N GLU A 63 2.57 1.25 1.13
CA GLU A 63 3.44 0.46 0.24
C GLU A 63 2.62 -0.24 -0.86
N TYR A 64 1.41 -0.71 -0.56
CA TYR A 64 0.49 -1.29 -1.53
C TYR A 64 0.07 -0.28 -2.61
N LYS A 65 -0.36 0.92 -2.19
CA LYS A 65 -0.74 2.00 -3.11
C LYS A 65 0.44 2.46 -3.94
N CYS A 66 1.60 2.65 -3.31
CA CYS A 66 2.84 2.99 -4.01
C CYS A 66 3.24 1.91 -5.02
N GLY A 67 3.15 0.64 -4.64
CA GLY A 67 3.42 -0.50 -5.52
C GLY A 67 2.49 -0.53 -6.73
N LYS A 68 1.18 -0.44 -6.53
CA LYS A 68 0.19 -0.43 -7.61
C LYS A 68 0.34 0.79 -8.53
N ALA A 69 0.71 1.95 -8.00
CA ALA A 69 0.98 3.14 -8.81
C ALA A 69 2.29 3.03 -9.60
N ARG A 70 3.30 2.35 -9.05
CA ARG A 70 4.62 2.15 -9.68
C ARG A 70 4.59 1.06 -10.75
N LEU A 71 3.75 0.04 -10.59
CA LEU A 71 3.66 -1.14 -11.47
C LEU A 71 3.48 -0.77 -12.96
N PRO A 72 2.56 0.12 -13.37
CA PRO A 72 2.41 0.51 -14.78
C PRO A 72 3.73 1.03 -15.38
N THR A 73 4.37 1.99 -14.71
CA THR A 73 5.64 2.57 -15.15
C THR A 73 6.73 1.51 -15.28
N MET A 74 6.79 0.56 -14.33
CA MET A 74 7.76 -0.54 -14.38
C MET A 74 7.54 -1.49 -15.57
N LEU A 75 6.28 -1.69 -15.98
CA LEU A 75 5.99 -2.52 -17.15
C LEU A 75 6.28 -1.79 -18.47
N GLU A 76 6.03 -0.48 -18.53
CA GLU A 76 6.31 0.36 -19.69
C GLU A 76 7.82 0.53 -19.94
N GLU A 77 8.59 0.71 -18.87
CA GLU A 77 10.05 0.89 -18.86
C GLU A 77 10.83 -0.45 -18.87
N SER A 78 10.14 -1.60 -18.96
CA SER A 78 10.79 -2.91 -18.96
C SER A 78 11.63 -3.12 -20.24
N ASP A 79 12.89 -3.53 -20.07
CA ASP A 79 13.80 -3.90 -21.17
C ASP A 79 13.35 -5.18 -21.90
N ASP A 80 12.54 -6.03 -21.25
CA ASP A 80 12.01 -7.26 -21.84
C ASP A 80 10.88 -6.96 -22.85
N PRO A 81 11.04 -7.29 -24.15
CA PRO A 81 10.06 -7.03 -25.18
C PRO A 81 8.75 -7.82 -25.01
N VAL A 82 8.79 -8.98 -24.34
CA VAL A 82 7.60 -9.81 -24.08
C VAL A 82 6.73 -9.14 -23.02
N VAL A 83 7.36 -8.68 -21.93
CA VAL A 83 6.67 -7.96 -20.85
C VAL A 83 6.02 -6.68 -21.37
N LYS A 84 6.75 -5.95 -22.22
CA LYS A 84 6.25 -4.72 -22.85
C LYS A 84 5.09 -4.95 -23.82
N THR A 85 5.02 -6.11 -24.45
CA THR A 85 3.97 -6.43 -25.43
C THR A 85 2.70 -6.99 -24.77
N VAL A 86 2.85 -7.81 -23.73
CA VAL A 86 1.72 -8.47 -23.06
C VAL A 86 0.97 -7.53 -22.11
N GLN A 87 1.63 -6.48 -21.61
CA GLN A 87 1.13 -5.47 -20.65
C GLN A 87 -0.35 -5.67 -20.25
N PRO A 88 -0.63 -6.26 -19.07
CA PRO A 88 -2.01 -6.50 -18.67
C PRO A 88 -2.80 -5.20 -18.63
N SER A 89 -4.05 -5.23 -19.07
CA SER A 89 -4.97 -4.09 -19.00
C SER A 89 -5.32 -3.79 -17.55
N LEU A 90 -4.44 -3.02 -16.90
CA LEU A 90 -4.70 -2.49 -15.58
C LEU A 90 -5.88 -1.55 -15.69
N LYS A 91 -6.99 -1.87 -15.01
CA LYS A 91 -8.07 -0.90 -14.82
C LYS A 91 -7.43 0.30 -14.15
N LYS A 92 -7.30 1.41 -14.89
CA LYS A 92 -6.99 2.70 -14.28
C LYS A 92 -8.04 2.88 -13.20
N LEU A 93 -7.60 3.11 -11.97
CA LEU A 93 -8.46 3.69 -10.94
C LEU A 93 -8.78 5.10 -11.43
N GLU A 94 -9.68 5.18 -12.42
CA GLU A 94 -10.32 6.40 -12.83
C GLU A 94 -11.05 6.92 -11.60
N GLU A 95 -10.66 8.13 -11.23
CA GLU A 95 -11.36 9.21 -10.57
C GLU A 95 -12.90 9.14 -10.59
N SER A 96 -13.48 8.07 -10.05
CA SER A 96 -14.90 7.96 -9.73
C SER A 96 -15.15 8.73 -8.43
N GLY A 97 -15.12 10.06 -8.55
CA GLY A 97 -15.25 10.92 -7.37
C GLY A 97 -15.19 12.43 -7.61
N ARG A 98 -15.05 12.91 -8.85
CA ARG A 98 -15.36 14.32 -9.13
C ARG A 98 -16.21 14.44 -10.38
N SER A 99 -17.44 13.97 -10.22
CA SER A 99 -18.56 14.25 -11.10
C SER A 99 -18.61 15.75 -11.38
N GLN A 100 -18.57 16.05 -12.67
CA GLN A 100 -19.22 17.21 -13.26
C GLN A 100 -20.59 17.45 -12.63
N LYS A 101 -20.86 18.71 -12.23
CA LYS A 101 -21.93 19.59 -12.76
C LYS A 101 -22.19 20.76 -11.79
N PRO A 102 -22.82 21.85 -12.25
CA PRO A 102 -22.78 22.49 -13.57
C PRO A 102 -21.91 23.76 -13.56
#